data_AF-K7GBW1-F1
#
_entry.id   AF-K7GBW1-F1
#
_cell.length_a   1.000
_cell.length_b   1.000
_cell.length_c   1.000
_cell.angle_alpha   90.00
_cell.angle_beta   90.00
_cell.angle_gamma   90.00
#
_symmetry.space_group_name_H-M   'P 1'
#
loop_
_entity.id
_entity.type
_entity.pdbx_description
1 polymer ?
#
loop_
_entity_poly.entity_id
_entity_poly.type
_entity_poly.pdbx_seq_one_letter_code
_entity_poly.pdbx_strand_id
1 'polypeptide(L)'
;KSYTADFKLSVVTYAKENGNRAAGRKFSINEKSVCEWRKEDVDIEKLNPHKRAHQGKKAKWPNLEENLAKWVLARRAIKLKARLMAMEMKSSGNWVYKFMKRNNLSVRARTSVGQWLPDEWKKKMDDFKDFVHKEIKQLGLKPNDIINMNEVPRSFDIPTTWSVAATGAKTVKVVLACTADGEKLKPMVIFKRVTMPLKLSASMSVVCNKKGWMNTEVMKTWTDSCFCARKGGFFKPKSLLLLDALAAHKETSVQKHINTMGTPIAVIPGGLTCKLQPLDVAVSHPFKCFICEEWDNWITNGEHTFTLAGRQCHVTYIEVFKWVLAAWERITPTTIRNEFRKCEI
;
A
#
# COMPACT_ATOMS: atom_id res chain seq x y z
N LYS A 1 -11.80 -23.96 -45.67
CA LYS A 1 -10.62 -23.07 -45.56
C LYS A 1 -10.87 -22.06 -44.43
N SER A 2 -9.84 -21.73 -43.64
CA SER A 2 -9.94 -20.74 -42.55
C SER A 2 -9.17 -19.48 -42.96
N TYR A 3 -9.77 -18.30 -42.78
CA TYR A 3 -9.27 -17.02 -43.30
C TYR A 3 -8.99 -16.04 -42.16
N THR A 4 -7.89 -15.28 -42.26
CA THR A 4 -7.52 -14.22 -41.30
C THR A 4 -8.48 -13.04 -41.36
N ALA A 5 -8.63 -12.30 -40.27
CA ALA A 5 -9.47 -11.11 -40.20
C ALA A 5 -9.04 -10.06 -41.24
N ASP A 6 -7.73 -9.87 -41.42
CA ASP A 6 -7.15 -8.98 -42.43
C ASP A 6 -7.55 -9.38 -43.86
N PHE A 7 -7.46 -10.67 -44.17
CA PHE A 7 -7.89 -11.18 -45.46
C PHE A 7 -9.40 -10.99 -45.66
N LYS A 8 -10.22 -11.28 -44.64
CA LYS A 8 -11.66 -11.03 -44.70
C LYS A 8 -11.98 -9.56 -44.95
N LEU A 9 -11.27 -8.63 -44.30
CA LEU A 9 -11.42 -7.19 -44.50
C LEU A 9 -11.05 -6.79 -45.94
N SER A 10 -9.93 -7.28 -46.46
CA SER A 10 -9.53 -7.00 -47.86
C SER A 10 -10.60 -7.45 -48.87
N VAL A 11 -11.23 -8.61 -48.62
CA VAL A 11 -12.33 -9.14 -49.45
C VAL A 11 -13.58 -8.28 -49.29
N VAL A 12 -13.92 -7.85 -48.07
CA VAL A 12 -15.08 -6.98 -47.80
C VAL A 12 -14.91 -5.60 -48.43
N THR A 13 -13.73 -4.99 -48.33
CA THR A 13 -13.42 -3.70 -48.98
C THR A 13 -13.61 -3.80 -50.50
N TYR A 14 -13.03 -4.84 -51.12
CA TYR A 14 -13.22 -5.06 -52.55
C TYR A 14 -14.69 -5.35 -52.92
N ALA A 15 -15.43 -6.08 -52.08
CA ALA A 15 -16.85 -6.36 -52.28
C ALA A 15 -17.75 -5.14 -52.11
N LYS A 16 -17.37 -4.16 -51.26
CA LYS A 16 -18.08 -2.88 -51.11
C LYS A 16 -17.98 -2.05 -52.39
N GLU A 17 -16.84 -2.09 -53.07
CA GLU A 17 -16.58 -1.35 -54.32
C GLU A 17 -17.10 -2.06 -55.58
N ASN A 18 -16.93 -3.39 -55.66
CA ASN A 18 -17.10 -4.16 -56.91
C ASN A 18 -18.25 -5.18 -56.86
N GLY A 19 -18.89 -5.35 -55.70
CA GLY A 19 -19.98 -6.30 -55.49
C GLY A 19 -19.54 -7.71 -55.07
N ASN A 20 -20.43 -8.42 -54.39
CA ASN A 20 -20.12 -9.69 -53.72
C ASN A 20 -19.71 -10.82 -54.70
N ARG A 21 -20.35 -10.88 -55.88
CA ARG A 21 -20.04 -11.87 -56.93
C ARG A 21 -18.65 -11.64 -57.54
N ALA A 22 -18.28 -10.37 -57.75
CA ALA A 22 -16.95 -10.03 -58.26
C ALA A 22 -15.85 -10.36 -57.25
N ALA A 23 -16.10 -10.10 -55.96
CA ALA A 23 -15.19 -10.51 -54.88
C ALA A 23 -15.07 -12.04 -54.79
N GLY A 24 -16.19 -12.77 -54.88
CA GLY A 24 -16.17 -14.23 -54.87
C GLY A 24 -15.33 -14.83 -56.00
N ARG A 25 -15.44 -14.28 -57.22
CA ARG A 25 -14.60 -14.68 -58.38
C ARG A 25 -13.13 -14.31 -58.17
N LYS A 26 -12.82 -13.07 -57.77
CA LYS A 26 -11.45 -12.57 -57.61
C LYS A 26 -10.67 -13.33 -56.54
N PHE A 27 -11.29 -13.60 -55.40
CA PHE A 27 -10.62 -14.24 -54.26
C PHE A 27 -10.88 -15.75 -54.16
N SER A 28 -11.63 -16.33 -55.11
CA SER A 28 -12.04 -17.75 -55.09
C SER A 28 -12.76 -18.14 -53.78
N ILE A 29 -13.71 -17.31 -53.36
CA ILE A 29 -14.50 -17.46 -52.13
C ILE A 29 -15.97 -17.58 -52.48
N ASN A 30 -16.70 -18.44 -51.76
CA ASN A 30 -18.14 -18.56 -51.92
C ASN A 30 -18.82 -17.21 -51.60
N GLU A 31 -19.69 -16.75 -52.50
CA GLU A 31 -20.47 -15.51 -52.36
C GLU A 31 -21.18 -15.42 -51.00
N LYS A 32 -21.67 -16.55 -50.48
CA LYS A 32 -22.32 -16.62 -49.16
C LYS A 32 -21.39 -16.16 -48.04
N SER A 33 -20.13 -16.58 -48.06
CA SER A 33 -19.13 -16.19 -47.06
C SER A 33 -18.75 -14.71 -47.18
N VAL A 34 -18.70 -14.17 -48.40
CA VAL A 34 -18.48 -12.72 -48.63
C VAL A 34 -19.66 -11.90 -48.07
N CYS A 35 -20.89 -12.37 -48.27
CA CYS A 35 -22.09 -11.75 -47.72
C CYS A 35 -22.10 -11.77 -46.18
N GLU A 36 -21.75 -12.90 -45.56
CA GLU A 36 -21.64 -13.02 -44.10
C GLU A 36 -20.57 -12.08 -43.53
N TRP A 37 -19.36 -12.05 -44.10
CA TRP A 37 -18.30 -11.17 -43.60
C TRP A 37 -18.61 -9.69 -43.77
N ARG A 38 -19.40 -9.34 -44.80
CA ARG A 38 -19.84 -7.96 -44.99
C ARG A 38 -20.89 -7.53 -43.95
N LYS A 39 -21.68 -8.46 -43.41
CA LYS A 39 -22.59 -8.20 -42.28
C LYS A 39 -21.84 -8.07 -40.95
N GLU A 40 -20.72 -8.76 -40.82
CA GLU A 40 -19.86 -8.78 -39.63
C GLU A 40 -18.68 -7.78 -39.73
N ASP A 41 -18.67 -6.86 -40.70
CA ASP A 41 -17.50 -6.05 -41.03
C ASP A 41 -16.98 -5.22 -39.85
N VAL A 42 -17.88 -4.54 -39.14
CA VAL A 42 -17.58 -3.76 -37.92
C VAL A 42 -16.98 -4.63 -36.81
N ASP A 43 -17.38 -5.90 -36.71
CA ASP A 43 -16.87 -6.82 -35.70
C ASP A 43 -15.55 -7.47 -36.11
N ILE A 44 -15.32 -7.65 -37.41
CA ILE A 44 -14.04 -8.12 -37.96
C ILE A 44 -12.96 -7.04 -37.81
N GLU A 45 -13.29 -5.75 -37.98
CA GLU A 45 -12.37 -4.62 -37.76
C GLU A 45 -11.83 -4.56 -36.32
N LYS A 46 -12.62 -4.98 -35.33
CA LYS A 46 -12.21 -5.02 -33.91
C LYS A 46 -11.28 -6.20 -33.58
N LEU A 47 -11.06 -7.13 -34.51
CA LEU A 47 -10.21 -8.30 -34.28
C LEU A 47 -8.73 -7.99 -34.55
N ASN A 48 -7.86 -8.78 -33.94
CA ASN A 48 -6.45 -8.82 -34.35
C ASN A 48 -6.35 -9.31 -35.82
N PRO A 49 -5.59 -8.62 -36.69
CA PRO A 49 -5.46 -8.93 -38.13
C PRO A 49 -5.18 -10.40 -38.45
N HIS A 50 -4.38 -11.08 -37.62
CA HIS A 50 -3.97 -12.48 -37.86
C HIS A 50 -4.97 -13.52 -37.34
N LYS A 51 -6.05 -13.10 -36.67
CA LYS A 51 -7.01 -14.01 -36.05
C LYS A 51 -7.91 -14.62 -37.11
N ARG A 52 -8.10 -15.95 -37.07
CA ARG A 52 -8.85 -16.69 -38.11
C ARG A 52 -10.28 -17.10 -37.71
N ALA A 53 -10.60 -17.05 -36.41
CA ALA A 53 -11.93 -17.41 -35.89
C ALA A 53 -12.25 -16.65 -34.59
N HIS A 54 -13.54 -16.44 -34.31
CA HIS A 54 -14.04 -15.98 -33.00
C HIS A 54 -13.98 -17.10 -31.95
N GLN A 55 -12.77 -17.60 -31.66
CA GLN A 55 -12.57 -18.56 -30.58
C GLN A 55 -12.15 -17.83 -29.30
N GLY A 56 -13.13 -17.43 -28.51
CA GLY A 56 -12.96 -17.09 -27.11
C GLY A 56 -14.02 -17.83 -26.31
N LYS A 57 -13.63 -18.60 -25.29
CA LYS A 57 -14.62 -19.20 -24.38
C LYS A 57 -15.40 -18.06 -23.72
N LYS A 58 -16.70 -17.96 -24.03
CA LYS A 58 -17.62 -17.04 -23.35
C LYS A 58 -17.57 -17.29 -21.84
N ALA A 59 -17.83 -16.25 -21.05
CA ALA A 59 -17.96 -16.39 -19.61
C ALA A 59 -18.97 -17.50 -19.30
N LYS A 60 -18.57 -18.47 -18.47
CA LYS A 60 -19.49 -19.54 -18.05
C LYS A 60 -20.67 -18.96 -17.24
N TRP A 61 -20.46 -17.79 -16.62
CA TRP A 61 -21.42 -17.11 -15.75
C TRP A 61 -21.40 -15.60 -16.02
N PRO A 62 -22.05 -15.11 -17.09
CA PRO A 62 -21.97 -13.71 -17.51
C PRO A 62 -22.45 -12.71 -16.46
N ASN A 63 -23.63 -12.93 -15.88
CA ASN A 63 -24.21 -12.03 -14.87
C ASN A 63 -23.37 -11.99 -13.58
N LEU A 64 -22.76 -13.11 -13.22
CA LEU A 64 -21.88 -13.20 -12.06
C LEU A 64 -20.56 -12.45 -12.31
N GLU A 65 -19.97 -12.60 -13.51
CA GLU A 65 -18.77 -11.87 -13.88
C GLU A 65 -19.04 -10.35 -13.95
N GLU A 66 -20.22 -9.93 -14.39
CA GLU A 66 -20.60 -8.51 -14.38
C GLU A 66 -20.71 -7.95 -12.96
N ASN A 67 -21.40 -8.66 -12.06
CA ASN A 67 -21.49 -8.28 -10.65
C ASN A 67 -20.11 -8.27 -9.97
N LEU A 68 -19.26 -9.25 -10.28
CA LEU A 68 -17.90 -9.31 -9.78
C LEU A 68 -17.05 -8.16 -10.34
N ALA A 69 -17.18 -7.82 -11.62
CA ALA A 69 -16.48 -6.70 -12.23
C ALA A 69 -16.90 -5.36 -11.58
N LYS A 70 -18.20 -5.14 -11.39
CA LYS A 70 -18.73 -3.96 -10.67
C LYS A 70 -18.20 -3.89 -9.23
N TRP A 71 -18.21 -5.02 -8.52
CA TRP A 71 -17.71 -5.12 -7.15
C TRP A 71 -16.19 -4.86 -7.07
N VAL A 72 -15.42 -5.44 -7.99
CA VAL A 72 -13.96 -5.27 -8.08
C VAL A 72 -13.60 -3.83 -8.41
N LEU A 73 -14.32 -3.17 -9.31
CA LEU A 73 -14.10 -1.75 -9.64
C LEU A 73 -14.49 -0.84 -8.47
N ALA A 74 -15.56 -1.16 -7.74
CA ALA A 74 -16.01 -0.38 -6.59
C ALA A 74 -15.06 -0.50 -5.37
N ARG A 75 -14.54 -1.70 -5.09
CA ARG A 75 -13.80 -2.00 -3.84
C ARG A 75 -12.30 -2.26 -4.01
N ARG A 76 -11.83 -2.51 -5.24
CA ARG A 76 -10.41 -2.64 -5.63
C ARG A 76 -9.62 -3.75 -4.93
N ALA A 77 -10.31 -4.72 -4.35
CA ALA A 77 -9.73 -5.90 -3.74
C ALA A 77 -9.82 -7.10 -4.70
N ILE A 78 -8.95 -7.14 -5.71
CA ILE A 78 -9.03 -8.13 -6.81
C ILE A 78 -8.70 -9.56 -6.35
N LYS A 79 -7.65 -9.74 -5.55
CA LYS A 79 -7.07 -11.08 -5.33
C LYS A 79 -7.90 -11.95 -4.39
N LEU A 80 -8.48 -11.38 -3.33
CA LEU A 80 -9.09 -12.17 -2.26
C LEU A 80 -10.52 -12.59 -2.60
N LYS A 81 -11.38 -11.67 -3.07
CA LYS A 81 -12.75 -12.00 -3.49
C LYS A 81 -12.79 -12.93 -4.70
N ALA A 82 -11.88 -12.74 -5.66
CA ALA A 82 -11.80 -13.62 -6.82
C ALA A 82 -11.27 -15.03 -6.46
N ARG A 83 -10.39 -15.15 -5.46
CA ARG A 83 -9.94 -16.45 -4.93
C ARG A 83 -11.02 -17.13 -4.09
N LEU A 84 -11.69 -16.39 -3.21
CA LEU A 84 -12.81 -16.90 -2.39
C LEU A 84 -13.97 -17.37 -3.28
N MET A 85 -14.35 -16.60 -4.29
CA MET A 85 -15.36 -17.03 -5.27
C MET A 85 -14.86 -18.18 -6.15
N ALA A 86 -13.58 -18.23 -6.51
CA ALA A 86 -13.04 -19.38 -7.24
C ALA A 86 -13.10 -20.68 -6.40
N MET A 87 -12.91 -20.59 -5.08
CA MET A 87 -13.09 -21.69 -4.13
C MET A 87 -14.57 -22.10 -3.99
N GLU A 88 -15.49 -21.13 -3.78
CA GLU A 88 -16.94 -21.38 -3.71
C GLU A 88 -17.47 -22.01 -5.01
N MET A 89 -16.97 -21.57 -6.16
CA MET A 89 -17.40 -22.05 -7.47
C MET A 89 -16.69 -23.35 -7.92
N LYS A 90 -15.84 -23.96 -7.08
CA LYS A 90 -14.96 -25.10 -7.44
C LYS A 90 -14.24 -24.88 -8.78
N SER A 91 -13.84 -23.64 -9.06
CA SER A 91 -13.25 -23.25 -10.35
C SER A 91 -11.73 -23.27 -10.27
N SER A 92 -11.07 -23.74 -11.34
CA SER A 92 -9.60 -23.72 -11.42
C SER A 92 -9.05 -22.30 -11.33
N GLY A 93 -7.84 -22.09 -10.77
CA GLY A 93 -7.17 -20.78 -10.75
C GLY A 93 -7.05 -20.08 -12.12
N ASN A 94 -7.11 -20.84 -13.22
CA ASN A 94 -7.19 -20.34 -14.59
C ASN A 94 -8.46 -19.53 -14.92
N TRP A 95 -9.56 -19.70 -14.15
CA TRP A 95 -10.79 -18.94 -14.35
C TRP A 95 -10.58 -17.46 -13.98
N VAL A 96 -9.90 -17.19 -12.85
CA VAL A 96 -9.60 -15.83 -12.40
C VAL A 96 -8.78 -15.07 -13.44
N TYR A 97 -7.73 -15.71 -14.00
CA TYR A 97 -6.93 -15.11 -15.07
C TYR A 97 -7.77 -14.76 -16.31
N LYS A 98 -8.65 -15.68 -16.73
CA LYS A 98 -9.54 -15.45 -17.88
C LYS A 98 -10.58 -14.38 -17.61
N PHE A 99 -11.14 -14.31 -16.40
CA PHE A 99 -12.04 -13.25 -15.96
C PHE A 99 -11.36 -11.88 -16.03
N MET A 100 -10.14 -11.77 -15.48
CA MET A 100 -9.36 -10.54 -15.54
C MET A 100 -9.08 -10.11 -16.98
N LYS A 101 -8.68 -11.06 -17.84
CA LYS A 101 -8.44 -10.81 -19.26
C LYS A 101 -9.69 -10.37 -20.02
N ARG A 102 -10.87 -10.94 -19.71
CA ARG A 102 -12.16 -10.55 -20.33
C ARG A 102 -12.62 -9.15 -19.91
N ASN A 103 -12.34 -8.77 -18.67
CA ASN A 103 -12.77 -7.49 -18.10
C ASN A 103 -11.68 -6.40 -18.19
N ASN A 104 -10.61 -6.62 -18.97
CA ASN A 104 -9.48 -5.71 -19.11
C ASN A 104 -8.87 -5.27 -17.77
N LEU A 105 -8.83 -6.18 -16.79
CA LEU A 105 -8.27 -5.94 -15.47
C LEU A 105 -6.83 -6.48 -15.43
N SER A 106 -5.86 -5.67 -14.98
CA SER A 106 -4.45 -6.06 -14.95
C SER A 106 -3.76 -5.79 -13.61
N VAL A 107 -3.20 -6.85 -13.02
CA VAL A 107 -2.00 -6.99 -12.14
C VAL A 107 -1.00 -5.85 -11.82
N ARG A 108 -1.32 -4.57 -11.59
CA ARG A 108 -0.34 -3.48 -11.47
C ARG A 108 0.08 -3.23 -10.01
N ALA A 109 1.29 -3.66 -9.62
CA ALA A 109 1.92 -3.20 -8.38
C ALA A 109 2.21 -1.70 -8.50
N ARG A 110 1.85 -0.92 -7.47
CA ARG A 110 2.27 0.48 -7.38
C ARG A 110 3.79 0.52 -7.20
N THR A 111 4.52 0.86 -8.25
CA THR A 111 5.92 1.27 -8.12
C THR A 111 5.90 2.67 -7.50
N SER A 112 6.14 2.78 -6.20
CA SER A 112 6.60 4.06 -5.68
C SER A 112 7.91 4.35 -6.40
N VAL A 113 7.93 5.40 -7.22
CA VAL A 113 9.20 5.98 -7.67
C VAL A 113 9.89 6.39 -6.38
N GLY A 114 10.91 5.64 -5.97
CA GLY A 114 11.75 6.04 -4.84
C GLY A 114 12.24 7.44 -5.13
N GLN A 115 12.29 8.30 -4.11
CA GLN A 115 12.93 9.60 -4.28
C GLN A 115 14.37 9.36 -4.76
N TRP A 116 14.78 10.08 -5.79
CA TRP A 116 16.17 10.05 -6.24
C TRP A 116 17.06 10.45 -5.07
N LEU A 117 18.14 9.71 -4.87
CA LEU A 117 19.12 10.07 -3.84
C LEU A 117 19.70 11.45 -4.18
N PRO A 118 19.89 12.34 -3.20
CA PRO A 118 20.52 13.63 -3.45
C PRO A 118 21.92 13.48 -4.05
N ASP A 119 22.39 14.51 -4.72
CA ASP A 119 23.80 14.61 -5.08
C ASP A 119 24.66 14.56 -3.80
N GLU A 120 25.81 13.89 -3.90
CA GLU A 120 26.73 13.61 -2.80
C GLU A 120 26.10 12.84 -1.62
N TRP A 121 25.06 12.04 -1.85
CA TRP A 121 24.39 11.27 -0.79
C TRP A 121 25.33 10.42 0.06
N LYS A 122 26.42 9.88 -0.53
CA LYS A 122 27.42 9.09 0.20
C LYS A 122 28.11 9.92 1.27
N LYS A 123 28.62 11.09 0.90
CA LYS A 123 29.27 12.02 1.82
C LYS A 123 28.31 12.44 2.94
N LYS A 124 27.10 12.87 2.60
CA LYS A 124 26.07 13.24 3.59
C LYS A 124 25.70 12.07 4.52
N MET A 125 25.75 10.85 4.01
CA MET A 125 25.50 9.64 4.78
C MET A 125 26.64 9.37 5.75
N ASP A 126 27.88 9.45 5.29
CA ASP A 126 29.09 9.25 6.11
C ASP A 126 29.20 10.34 7.18
N ASP A 127 29.01 11.61 6.81
CA ASP A 127 28.98 12.75 7.75
C ASP A 127 27.93 12.56 8.86
N PHE A 128 26.75 12.04 8.51
CA PHE A 128 25.70 11.76 9.48
C PHE A 128 26.06 10.59 10.40
N LYS A 129 26.62 9.51 9.85
CA LYS A 129 27.09 8.37 10.65
C LYS A 129 28.18 8.81 11.61
N ASP A 130 29.17 9.58 11.15
CA ASP A 130 30.25 10.10 11.98
C ASP A 130 29.71 10.99 13.11
N PHE A 131 28.75 11.86 12.80
CA PHE A 131 28.05 12.66 13.80
C PHE A 131 27.36 11.79 14.86
N VAL A 132 26.58 10.78 14.46
CA VAL A 132 25.87 9.89 15.39
C VAL A 132 26.85 9.09 16.26
N HIS A 133 27.90 8.51 15.68
CA HIS A 133 28.91 7.78 16.45
C HIS A 133 29.68 8.68 17.42
N LYS A 134 29.96 9.93 17.03
CA LYS A 134 30.59 10.92 17.91
C LYS A 134 29.69 11.23 19.11
N GLU A 135 28.40 11.50 18.89
CA GLU A 135 27.44 11.75 19.96
C GLU A 135 27.31 10.55 20.91
N ILE A 136 27.20 9.33 20.37
CA ILE A 136 27.14 8.09 21.16
C ILE A 136 28.37 7.96 22.07
N LYS A 137 29.58 8.19 21.53
CA LYS A 137 30.83 8.13 22.30
C LYS A 137 30.92 9.21 23.36
N GLN A 138 30.59 10.46 23.02
CA GLN A 138 30.69 11.60 23.94
C GLN A 138 29.72 11.48 25.12
N LEU A 139 28.52 10.96 24.88
CA LEU A 139 27.50 10.80 25.90
C LEU A 139 27.59 9.45 26.64
N GLY A 140 28.43 8.53 26.17
CA GLY A 140 28.58 7.19 26.74
C GLY A 140 27.31 6.34 26.61
N LEU A 141 26.58 6.49 25.50
CA LEU A 141 25.27 5.86 25.32
C LEU A 141 25.40 4.37 25.03
N LYS A 142 24.47 3.58 25.59
CA LYS A 142 24.31 2.17 25.25
C LYS A 142 23.30 2.02 24.10
N PRO A 143 23.24 0.87 23.42
CA PRO A 143 22.25 0.63 22.37
C PRO A 143 20.80 0.87 22.82
N ASN A 144 20.48 0.60 24.10
CA ASN A 144 19.13 0.84 24.62
C ASN A 144 18.81 2.34 24.85
N ASP A 145 19.78 3.23 24.67
CA ASP A 145 19.63 4.67 24.82
C ASP A 145 19.58 5.38 23.45
N ILE A 146 19.69 4.64 22.35
CA ILE A 146 19.55 5.15 20.97
C ILE A 146 18.16 4.78 20.48
N ILE A 147 17.34 5.78 20.13
CA ILE A 147 15.94 5.60 19.76
C ILE A 147 15.72 6.13 18.35
N ASN A 148 15.01 5.38 17.52
CA ASN A 148 14.48 5.87 16.25
C ASN A 148 12.95 5.97 16.31
N MET A 149 12.39 7.06 15.76
CA MET A 149 10.95 7.25 15.61
C MET A 149 10.60 7.60 14.16
N ASN A 150 9.46 7.08 13.69
CA ASN A 150 8.91 7.42 12.38
C ASN A 150 7.38 7.35 12.32
N GLU A 151 6.78 8.12 11.40
CA GLU A 151 5.39 7.99 10.98
C GLU A 151 5.23 6.98 9.84
N VAL A 152 4.42 5.93 10.06
CA VAL A 152 3.99 4.99 9.04
C VAL A 152 2.58 5.36 8.54
N PRO A 153 2.41 5.87 7.30
CA PRO A 153 1.10 6.24 6.79
C PRO A 153 0.26 5.02 6.44
N ARG A 154 -1.01 4.97 6.90
CA ARG A 154 -1.99 3.92 6.55
C ARG A 154 -3.39 4.46 6.22
N SER A 155 -4.05 3.90 5.22
CA SER A 155 -5.49 4.17 4.96
C SER A 155 -6.36 3.20 5.76
N PHE A 156 -7.62 3.55 6.06
CA PHE A 156 -8.58 2.60 6.65
C PHE A 156 -9.04 1.53 5.64
N ASP A 157 -9.09 1.86 4.35
CA ASP A 157 -9.65 1.01 3.29
C ASP A 157 -8.54 0.29 2.50
N ILE A 158 -7.76 -0.58 3.14
CA ILE A 158 -6.60 -1.19 2.46
C ILE A 158 -7.02 -2.41 1.62
N PRO A 159 -6.84 -2.34 0.29
CA PRO A 159 -6.07 -3.36 -0.44
C PRO A 159 -4.74 -2.75 -0.88
N THR A 160 -3.64 -3.28 -0.36
CA THR A 160 -2.36 -2.59 -0.21
C THR A 160 -1.44 -2.57 -1.43
N THR A 161 -1.94 -2.88 -2.61
CA THR A 161 -1.12 -2.76 -3.83
C THR A 161 -1.84 -2.01 -4.96
N TRP A 162 -3.13 -1.70 -4.76
CA TRP A 162 -4.05 -1.30 -5.84
C TRP A 162 -5.20 -0.44 -5.31
N SER A 163 -5.26 0.83 -5.74
CA SER A 163 -6.37 1.71 -5.37
C SER A 163 -6.55 2.83 -6.41
N VAL A 164 -7.79 3.31 -6.61
CA VAL A 164 -8.16 4.50 -7.41
C VAL A 164 -9.01 5.45 -6.52
N ALA A 165 -8.56 5.84 -5.33
CA ALA A 165 -9.46 6.46 -4.32
C ALA A 165 -10.29 7.67 -4.82
N ALA A 166 -11.54 7.79 -4.34
CA ALA A 166 -12.28 9.07 -4.39
C ALA A 166 -11.77 9.98 -3.26
N THR A 167 -11.81 11.29 -3.48
CA THR A 167 -11.27 12.31 -2.57
C THR A 167 -11.90 12.21 -1.18
N GLY A 168 -11.08 12.06 -0.12
CA GLY A 168 -11.55 12.09 1.28
C GLY A 168 -11.41 10.80 2.10
N ALA A 169 -10.70 9.78 1.61
CA ALA A 169 -10.46 8.54 2.37
C ALA A 169 -9.90 8.84 3.78
N LYS A 170 -10.55 8.28 4.80
CA LYS A 170 -10.07 8.39 6.19
C LYS A 170 -8.67 7.76 6.21
N THR A 171 -7.69 8.52 6.69
CA THR A 171 -6.29 8.08 6.78
C THR A 171 -5.89 8.06 8.24
N VAL A 172 -5.25 6.98 8.67
CA VAL A 172 -4.67 6.79 9.99
C VAL A 172 -3.16 6.86 9.84
N LYS A 173 -2.51 7.62 10.70
CA LYS A 173 -1.05 7.52 10.79
C LYS A 173 -0.69 6.81 12.07
N VAL A 174 0.25 5.88 11.96
CA VAL A 174 0.79 5.18 13.11
C VAL A 174 2.22 5.66 13.30
N VAL A 175 2.51 6.23 14.46
CA VAL A 175 3.86 6.60 14.88
C VAL A 175 4.44 5.43 15.65
N LEU A 176 5.59 4.93 15.20
CA LEU A 176 6.32 3.83 15.82
C LEU A 176 7.68 4.34 16.29
N ALA A 177 8.17 3.76 17.38
CA ALA A 177 9.50 4.03 17.87
C ALA A 177 10.12 2.80 18.53
N CYS A 178 11.43 2.66 18.42
CA CYS A 178 12.17 1.53 18.97
C CYS A 178 13.61 1.92 19.33
N THR A 179 14.21 1.16 20.25
CA THR A 179 15.60 1.33 20.66
C THR A 179 16.53 0.44 19.85
N ALA A 180 17.81 0.79 19.76
CA ALA A 180 18.79 -0.01 19.02
C ALA A 180 19.04 -1.40 19.64
N ASP A 181 18.67 -1.61 20.91
CA ASP A 181 18.69 -2.92 21.56
C ASP A 181 17.50 -3.81 21.20
N GLY A 182 16.49 -3.24 20.52
CA GLY A 182 15.30 -3.96 20.08
C GLY A 182 14.06 -3.76 20.95
N GLU A 183 14.11 -2.85 21.92
CA GLU A 183 12.92 -2.53 22.72
C GLU A 183 11.95 -1.67 21.91
N LYS A 184 10.68 -2.09 21.89
CA LYS A 184 9.58 -1.37 21.26
C LYS A 184 9.03 -0.32 22.22
N LEU A 185 8.84 0.91 21.74
CA LEU A 185 8.08 1.92 22.47
C LEU A 185 6.58 1.77 22.19
N LYS A 186 5.80 2.41 23.06
CA LYS A 186 4.35 2.52 22.92
C LYS A 186 4.00 3.19 21.59
N PRO A 187 3.20 2.55 20.71
CA PRO A 187 2.80 3.16 19.46
C PRO A 187 1.82 4.33 19.70
N MET A 188 1.83 5.29 18.79
CA MET A 188 0.83 6.36 18.75
C MET A 188 0.02 6.29 17.45
N VAL A 189 -1.27 6.57 17.53
CA VAL A 189 -2.17 6.63 16.36
C VAL A 189 -2.74 8.04 16.23
N ILE A 190 -2.60 8.62 15.05
CA ILE A 190 -3.10 9.95 14.70
C ILE A 190 -4.29 9.81 13.75
N PHE A 191 -5.44 10.34 14.15
CA PHE A 191 -6.63 10.40 13.31
C PHE A 191 -6.86 11.79 12.72
N LYS A 192 -7.25 11.80 11.44
CA LYS A 192 -7.78 12.98 10.76
C LYS A 192 -9.22 13.29 11.21
N ARG A 193 -9.40 13.84 12.41
CA ARG A 193 -10.68 14.30 12.99
C ARG A 193 -10.47 15.21 14.20
N VAL A 194 -11.54 15.88 14.66
CA VAL A 194 -11.49 16.78 15.82
C VAL A 194 -11.79 16.05 17.14
N THR A 195 -12.81 15.22 17.17
CA THR A 195 -13.26 14.56 18.42
C THR A 195 -12.59 13.21 18.61
N MET A 196 -12.20 12.85 19.82
CA MET A 196 -11.74 11.49 20.14
C MET A 196 -12.87 10.47 20.02
N PRO A 197 -12.71 9.39 19.24
CA PRO A 197 -13.76 8.38 19.08
C PRO A 197 -13.93 7.47 20.30
N LEU A 198 -12.90 7.29 21.12
CA LEU A 198 -12.90 6.36 22.26
C LEU A 198 -11.79 6.71 23.26
N LYS A 199 -12.00 6.45 24.56
CA LYS A 199 -10.91 6.36 25.55
C LYS A 199 -10.30 4.97 25.43
N LEU A 200 -9.05 4.88 24.98
CA LEU A 200 -8.36 3.61 24.77
C LEU A 200 -7.45 3.26 25.94
N SER A 201 -7.15 1.96 26.05
CA SER A 201 -6.25 1.38 27.04
C SER A 201 -4.87 2.02 27.04
N ALA A 202 -4.18 1.95 28.19
CA ALA A 202 -2.83 2.50 28.40
C ALA A 202 -1.75 2.00 27.42
N SER A 203 -1.98 0.92 26.68
CA SER A 203 -1.02 0.29 25.76
C SER A 203 -0.73 1.06 24.47
N MET A 204 -1.52 2.09 24.13
CA MET A 204 -1.31 2.89 22.92
C MET A 204 -1.74 4.35 23.13
N SER A 205 -1.04 5.29 22.51
CA SER A 205 -1.40 6.71 22.57
C SER A 205 -2.26 7.07 21.36
N VAL A 206 -3.30 7.87 21.53
CA VAL A 206 -4.18 8.26 20.43
C VAL A 206 -4.43 9.75 20.45
N VAL A 207 -4.21 10.37 19.29
CA VAL A 207 -4.37 11.81 19.09
C VAL A 207 -5.26 12.05 17.87
N CYS A 208 -6.12 13.06 17.96
CA CYS A 208 -6.99 13.50 16.87
C CYS A 208 -6.62 14.92 16.48
N ASN A 209 -6.42 15.18 15.19
CA ASN A 209 -6.36 16.54 14.68
C ASN A 209 -7.02 16.68 13.30
N LYS A 210 -7.40 17.91 12.93
CA LYS A 210 -8.14 18.19 11.66
C LYS A 210 -7.42 17.68 10.41
N LYS A 211 -6.08 17.71 10.40
CA LYS A 211 -5.28 17.38 9.22
C LYS A 211 -4.94 15.89 9.15
N GLY A 212 -4.78 15.21 10.28
CA GLY A 212 -4.27 13.83 10.39
C GLY A 212 -2.76 13.71 10.18
N TRP A 213 -1.98 14.71 10.60
CA TRP A 213 -0.51 14.76 10.41
C TRP A 213 0.20 15.07 11.72
N MET A 214 1.46 14.66 11.86
CA MET A 214 2.35 15.20 12.88
C MET A 214 2.39 16.73 12.79
N ASN A 215 2.22 17.37 13.93
CA ASN A 215 2.50 18.78 14.14
C ASN A 215 3.24 18.93 15.47
N THR A 216 3.61 20.15 15.80
CA THR A 216 4.34 20.52 17.03
C THR A 216 3.69 19.98 18.30
N GLU A 217 2.38 20.17 18.43
CA GLU A 217 1.62 19.76 19.62
C GLU A 217 1.52 18.24 19.75
N VAL A 218 1.29 17.56 18.63
CA VAL A 218 1.26 16.10 18.57
C VAL A 218 2.65 15.53 18.90
N MET A 219 3.72 16.18 18.44
CA MET A 219 5.09 15.76 18.75
C MET A 219 5.44 15.93 20.23
N LYS A 220 5.01 17.03 20.86
CA LYS A 220 5.11 17.19 22.33
C LYS A 220 4.31 16.13 23.07
N THR A 221 3.06 15.90 22.65
CA THR A 221 2.21 14.85 23.20
C THR A 221 2.82 13.45 23.04
N TRP A 222 3.46 13.18 21.91
CA TRP A 222 4.18 11.92 21.67
C TRP A 222 5.38 11.79 22.60
N THR A 223 6.13 12.87 22.78
CA THR A 223 7.26 12.91 23.70
C THR A 223 6.81 12.53 25.11
N ASP A 224 5.76 13.17 25.62
CA ASP A 224 5.29 12.94 26.99
C ASP A 224 4.64 11.56 27.16
N SER A 225 3.81 11.13 26.20
CA SER A 225 2.99 9.91 26.33
C SER A 225 3.67 8.61 25.88
N CYS A 226 4.67 8.69 25.01
CA CYS A 226 5.34 7.53 24.41
C CYS A 226 6.83 7.49 24.74
N PHE A 227 7.54 8.62 24.54
CA PHE A 227 9.00 8.67 24.75
C PHE A 227 9.39 8.67 26.24
N CYS A 228 8.75 9.51 27.06
CA CYS A 228 8.99 9.57 28.51
C CYS A 228 8.48 8.31 29.23
N ALA A 229 7.43 7.69 28.71
CA ALA A 229 6.84 6.46 29.25
C ALA A 229 7.65 5.19 28.89
N ARG A 230 8.80 5.32 28.24
CA ARG A 230 9.65 4.17 27.88
C ARG A 230 10.18 3.46 29.14
N LYS A 231 10.45 2.16 29.02
CA LYS A 231 11.00 1.35 30.12
C LYS A 231 12.33 1.94 30.57
N GLY A 232 12.44 2.22 31.87
CA GLY A 232 13.64 2.84 32.44
C GLY A 232 13.86 4.31 32.06
N GLY A 233 12.92 4.97 31.36
CA GLY A 233 13.04 6.38 30.96
C GLY A 233 13.23 7.34 32.13
N PHE A 234 12.64 7.01 33.29
CA PHE A 234 12.82 7.78 34.53
C PHE A 234 14.26 7.71 35.09
N PHE A 235 14.94 6.58 34.91
CA PHE A 235 16.29 6.34 35.45
C PHE A 235 17.41 6.58 34.42
N LYS A 236 17.05 6.80 33.15
CA LYS A 236 17.98 6.99 32.02
C LYS A 236 17.80 8.37 31.39
N PRO A 237 18.41 9.42 31.96
CA PRO A 237 18.22 10.79 31.49
C PRO A 237 18.92 11.08 30.16
N LYS A 238 19.91 10.27 29.75
CA LYS A 238 20.65 10.48 28.51
C LYS A 238 20.21 9.49 27.44
N SER A 239 19.80 10.01 26.29
CA SER A 239 19.45 9.22 25.10
C SER A 239 19.71 10.01 23.82
N LEU A 240 19.80 9.32 22.69
CA LEU A 240 19.86 9.94 21.37
C LEU A 240 18.59 9.60 20.58
N LEU A 241 17.91 10.61 20.06
CA LEU A 241 16.70 10.44 19.25
C LEU A 241 16.96 10.71 17.77
N LEU A 242 16.77 9.71 16.92
CA LEU A 242 16.92 9.76 15.47
C LEU A 242 15.56 10.02 14.81
N LEU A 243 15.45 11.13 14.07
CA LEU A 243 14.22 11.55 13.40
C LEU A 243 14.48 11.92 11.93
N ASP A 244 13.46 11.80 11.08
CA ASP A 244 13.52 12.38 9.73
C ASP A 244 13.48 13.93 9.76
N ALA A 245 13.87 14.55 8.65
CA ALA A 245 13.89 16.00 8.47
C ALA A 245 12.51 16.64 8.28
N LEU A 246 11.46 16.10 8.90
CA LEU A 246 10.11 16.68 8.88
C LEU A 246 10.10 18.06 9.54
N ALA A 247 9.33 19.00 8.99
CA ALA A 247 9.26 20.37 9.51
C ALA A 247 8.88 20.44 10.99
N ALA A 248 7.96 19.59 11.46
CA ALA A 248 7.56 19.52 12.86
C ALA A 248 8.69 19.05 13.80
N HIS A 249 9.58 18.18 13.33
CA HIS A 249 10.73 17.68 14.11
C HIS A 249 11.85 18.71 14.21
N LYS A 250 11.96 19.59 13.21
CA LYS A 250 12.97 20.66 13.15
C LYS A 250 12.57 21.92 13.92
N GLU A 251 11.35 21.98 14.44
CA GLU A 251 10.89 23.16 15.14
C GLU A 251 11.62 23.32 16.48
N THR A 252 12.13 24.53 16.73
CA THR A 252 12.88 24.88 17.93
C THR A 252 12.12 24.56 19.23
N SER A 253 10.79 24.71 19.25
CA SER A 253 10.00 24.43 20.45
C SER A 253 9.96 22.93 20.81
N VAL A 254 9.97 22.06 19.79
CA VAL A 254 10.05 20.60 19.95
C VAL A 254 11.46 20.19 20.36
N GLN A 255 12.48 20.72 19.68
CA GLN A 255 13.87 20.41 20.01
C GLN A 255 14.21 20.83 21.44
N LYS A 256 13.78 22.02 21.87
CA LYS A 256 13.95 22.48 23.25
C LYS A 256 13.29 21.54 24.25
N HIS A 257 12.05 21.12 24.00
CA HIS A 257 11.30 20.20 24.88
C HIS A 257 12.03 18.87 25.08
N ILE A 258 12.57 18.30 24.00
CA ILE A 258 13.27 17.01 24.05
C ILE A 258 14.68 17.18 24.65
N ASN A 259 15.38 18.26 24.30
CA ASN A 259 16.71 18.56 24.84
C ASN A 259 16.67 18.83 26.36
N THR A 260 15.61 19.45 26.88
CA THR A 260 15.44 19.63 28.34
C THR A 260 15.34 18.32 29.10
N MET A 261 15.01 17.21 28.41
CA MET A 261 15.00 15.87 28.97
C MET A 261 16.35 15.15 28.84
N GLY A 262 17.43 15.86 28.48
CA GLY A 262 18.77 15.28 28.30
C GLY A 262 18.92 14.44 27.04
N THR A 263 18.05 14.62 26.04
CA THR A 263 18.05 13.84 24.81
C THR A 263 18.38 14.72 23.60
N PRO A 264 19.61 14.71 23.08
CA PRO A 264 19.89 15.29 21.76
C PRO A 264 19.12 14.60 20.64
N ILE A 265 18.81 15.38 19.60
CA ILE A 265 18.13 14.92 18.39
C ILE A 265 19.14 14.90 17.24
N ALA A 266 19.25 13.74 16.59
CA ALA A 266 19.96 13.56 15.34
C ALA A 266 18.94 13.53 14.19
N VAL A 267 18.97 14.57 13.35
CA VAL A 267 18.06 14.71 12.20
C VAL A 267 18.69 14.09 10.96
N ILE A 268 18.02 13.09 10.40
CA ILE A 268 18.46 12.39 9.20
C ILE A 268 18.35 13.33 8.00
N PRO A 269 19.40 13.46 7.17
CA PRO A 269 19.36 14.32 5.99
C PRO A 269 18.23 13.91 5.02
N GLY A 270 17.55 14.92 4.46
CA GLY A 270 16.45 14.71 3.52
C GLY A 270 16.89 13.84 2.33
N GLY A 271 16.03 12.88 1.96
CA GLY A 271 16.32 11.93 0.87
C GLY A 271 17.14 10.71 1.27
N LEU A 272 17.67 10.63 2.50
CA LEU A 272 18.45 9.49 2.99
C LEU A 272 17.67 8.56 3.92
N THR A 273 16.39 8.83 4.17
CA THR A 273 15.53 8.03 5.04
C THR A 273 15.53 6.54 4.66
N CYS A 274 15.57 6.21 3.37
CA CYS A 274 15.61 4.83 2.89
C CYS A 274 16.91 4.07 3.20
N LYS A 275 17.93 4.75 3.75
CA LYS A 275 19.24 4.20 4.11
C LYS A 275 19.59 4.37 5.58
N LEU A 276 19.23 5.52 6.15
CA LEU A 276 19.65 5.95 7.49
C LEU A 276 18.55 5.90 8.55
N GLN A 277 17.30 5.65 8.16
CA GLN A 277 16.19 5.54 9.11
C GLN A 277 15.89 4.06 9.38
N PRO A 278 16.31 3.50 10.54
CA PRO A 278 16.12 2.09 10.87
C PRO A 278 14.70 1.59 10.58
N LEU A 279 13.69 2.33 11.09
CA LEU A 279 12.30 1.97 10.92
C LEU A 279 11.88 1.84 9.45
N ASP A 280 12.40 2.67 8.54
CA ASP A 280 12.07 2.56 7.11
C ASP A 280 12.89 1.50 6.36
N VAL A 281 14.09 1.19 6.84
CA VAL A 281 14.96 0.19 6.22
C VAL A 281 14.41 -1.23 6.40
N ALA A 282 13.87 -1.59 7.57
CA ALA A 282 13.43 -2.97 7.80
C ALA A 282 12.08 -3.17 8.51
N VAL A 283 11.56 -2.20 9.27
CA VAL A 283 10.33 -2.42 10.08
C VAL A 283 9.05 -1.95 9.39
N SER A 284 9.09 -0.82 8.68
CA SER A 284 7.95 -0.22 8.00
C SER A 284 7.30 -1.21 7.02
N HIS A 285 8.10 -1.96 6.25
CA HIS A 285 7.57 -2.93 5.30
C HIS A 285 6.85 -4.12 5.97
N PRO A 286 7.48 -4.92 6.85
CA PRO A 286 6.80 -6.05 7.50
C PRO A 286 5.65 -5.59 8.39
N PHE A 287 5.78 -4.48 9.12
CA PHE A 287 4.65 -3.92 9.88
C PHE A 287 3.47 -3.64 8.96
N LYS A 288 3.75 -3.04 7.78
CA LYS A 288 2.72 -2.86 6.77
C LYS A 288 2.13 -4.22 6.36
N CYS A 289 2.92 -5.21 5.98
CA CYS A 289 2.42 -6.54 5.60
C CYS A 289 1.51 -7.17 6.68
N PHE A 290 1.91 -7.13 7.95
CA PHE A 290 1.13 -7.69 9.05
C PHE A 290 -0.23 -7.01 9.22
N ILE A 291 -0.30 -5.67 9.11
CA ILE A 291 -1.59 -4.96 9.08
C ILE A 291 -2.47 -5.42 7.91
N CYS A 292 -1.88 -5.74 6.76
CA CYS A 292 -2.64 -6.23 5.61
C CYS A 292 -3.17 -7.64 5.86
N GLU A 293 -2.38 -8.50 6.50
CA GLU A 293 -2.80 -9.84 6.88
C GLU A 293 -3.95 -9.80 7.90
N GLU A 294 -3.89 -8.91 8.89
CA GLU A 294 -5.00 -8.70 9.84
C GLU A 294 -6.27 -8.22 9.15
N TRP A 295 -6.14 -7.31 8.18
CA TRP A 295 -7.25 -6.86 7.35
C TRP A 295 -7.80 -7.98 6.46
N ASP A 296 -6.93 -8.78 5.84
CA ASP A 296 -7.30 -9.92 4.99
C ASP A 296 -8.02 -11.01 5.82
N ASN A 297 -7.59 -11.22 7.06
CA ASN A 297 -8.25 -12.13 8.00
C ASN A 297 -9.62 -11.61 8.40
N TRP A 298 -9.73 -10.32 8.74
CA TRP A 298 -11.00 -9.70 9.08
C TRP A 298 -11.99 -9.72 7.92
N ILE A 299 -11.55 -9.41 6.70
CA ILE A 299 -12.45 -9.39 5.55
C ILE A 299 -12.92 -10.81 5.16
N THR A 300 -12.11 -11.84 5.41
CA THR A 300 -12.44 -13.23 5.06
C THR A 300 -13.29 -13.90 6.14
N ASN A 301 -12.92 -13.73 7.41
CA ASN A 301 -13.46 -14.50 8.53
C ASN A 301 -14.30 -13.66 9.51
N GLY A 302 -14.33 -12.33 9.36
CA GLY A 302 -15.05 -11.43 10.25
C GLY A 302 -16.56 -11.46 10.03
N GLU A 303 -17.31 -11.22 11.10
CA GLU A 303 -18.75 -10.98 11.04
C GLU A 303 -19.02 -9.59 10.45
N HIS A 304 -19.41 -9.59 9.19
CA HIS A 304 -19.67 -8.35 8.46
C HIS A 304 -21.06 -7.85 8.76
N THR A 305 -21.16 -6.73 9.48
CA THR A 305 -22.41 -5.99 9.57
C THR A 305 -22.64 -5.23 8.27
N PHE A 306 -23.90 -5.17 7.82
CA PHE A 306 -24.30 -4.45 6.62
C PHE A 306 -25.20 -3.28 7.02
N THR A 307 -24.98 -2.13 6.40
CA THR A 307 -25.89 -0.98 6.49
C THR A 307 -27.23 -1.34 5.86
N LEU A 308 -28.30 -0.61 6.21
CA LEU A 308 -29.65 -0.78 5.63
C LEU A 308 -29.67 -0.73 4.09
N ALA A 309 -28.68 -0.06 3.48
CA ALA A 309 -28.48 0.00 2.03
C ALA A 309 -27.67 -1.19 1.44
N GLY A 310 -27.46 -2.26 2.23
CA GLY A 310 -26.71 -3.46 1.82
C GLY A 310 -25.20 -3.27 1.67
N ARG A 311 -24.64 -2.14 2.14
CA ARG A 311 -23.18 -1.91 2.13
C ARG A 311 -22.55 -2.44 3.40
N GLN A 312 -21.50 -3.24 3.28
CA GLN A 312 -20.69 -3.68 4.42
C GLN A 312 -20.21 -2.49 5.23
N CYS A 313 -20.40 -2.55 6.55
CA CYS A 313 -19.95 -1.52 7.48
C CYS A 313 -18.43 -1.37 7.42
N HIS A 314 -17.95 -0.14 7.59
CA HIS A 314 -16.53 0.13 7.68
C HIS A 314 -15.94 -0.51 8.93
N VAL A 315 -14.65 -0.86 8.85
CA VAL A 315 -13.90 -1.37 9.99
C VAL A 315 -14.00 -0.38 11.17
N THR A 316 -14.17 -0.90 12.38
CA THR A 316 -14.23 -0.07 13.58
C THR A 316 -12.83 0.40 13.97
N TYR A 317 -12.74 1.53 14.68
CA TYR A 317 -11.44 2.01 15.19
C TYR A 317 -10.80 0.99 16.15
N ILE A 318 -11.62 0.27 16.92
CA ILE A 318 -11.17 -0.76 17.87
C ILE A 318 -10.44 -1.89 17.14
N GLU A 319 -10.97 -2.35 16.00
CA GLU A 319 -10.31 -3.35 15.17
C GLU A 319 -8.98 -2.85 14.62
N VAL A 320 -8.92 -1.61 14.12
CA VAL A 320 -7.65 -1.02 13.66
C VAL A 320 -6.61 -0.98 14.78
N PHE A 321 -6.99 -0.64 16.00
CA PHE A 321 -6.06 -0.64 17.13
C PHE A 321 -5.56 -2.03 17.48
N LYS A 322 -6.45 -3.03 17.47
CA LYS A 322 -6.07 -4.43 17.66
C LYS A 322 -5.05 -4.87 16.61
N TRP A 323 -5.27 -4.50 15.34
CA TRP A 323 -4.34 -4.82 14.27
C TRP A 323 -2.99 -4.10 14.42
N VAL A 324 -2.99 -2.82 14.82
CA VAL A 324 -1.76 -2.07 15.09
C VAL A 324 -0.95 -2.75 16.19
N LEU A 325 -1.59 -3.11 17.30
CA LEU A 325 -0.93 -3.79 18.40
C LEU A 325 -0.44 -5.19 17.99
N ALA A 326 -1.26 -5.99 17.30
CA ALA A 326 -0.88 -7.32 16.83
C ALA A 326 0.29 -7.27 15.83
N ALA A 327 0.24 -6.36 14.86
CA ALA A 327 1.31 -6.16 13.89
C ALA A 327 2.60 -5.68 14.56
N TRP A 328 2.50 -4.78 15.55
CA TRP A 328 3.66 -4.30 16.30
C TRP A 328 4.26 -5.40 17.18
N GLU A 329 3.42 -6.29 17.71
CA GLU A 329 3.89 -7.38 18.54
C GLU A 329 4.68 -8.43 17.75
N ARG A 330 4.27 -8.68 16.50
CA ARG A 330 4.95 -9.59 15.57
C ARG A 330 6.33 -9.10 15.14
N ILE A 331 6.66 -7.82 15.30
CA ILE A 331 8.00 -7.32 15.02
C ILE A 331 8.95 -7.76 16.14
N THR A 332 9.93 -8.59 15.77
CA THR A 332 10.87 -9.16 16.73
C THR A 332 11.99 -8.18 17.10
N PRO A 333 12.53 -8.24 18.33
CA PRO A 333 13.71 -7.46 18.72
C PRO A 333 14.93 -7.73 17.84
N THR A 334 15.06 -8.93 17.29
CA THR A 334 16.12 -9.28 16.32
C THR A 334 15.97 -8.52 15.01
N THR A 335 14.74 -8.31 14.51
CA THR A 335 14.49 -7.47 13.33
C THR A 335 14.95 -6.04 13.58
N ILE A 336 14.62 -5.51 14.77
CA ILE A 336 15.00 -4.14 15.17
C ILE A 336 16.54 -4.02 15.33
N ARG A 337 17.22 -4.96 15.99
CA ARG A 337 18.69 -4.89 16.07
C ARG A 337 19.37 -4.95 14.69
N ASN A 338 18.81 -5.72 13.77
CA ASN A 338 19.34 -5.84 12.42
C ASN A 338 19.12 -4.58 11.57
N GLU A 339 18.09 -3.75 11.81
CA GLU A 339 17.94 -2.48 11.10
C GLU A 339 18.98 -1.45 11.52
N PHE A 340 19.23 -1.28 12.82
CA PHE A 340 20.26 -0.36 13.31
C PHE A 340 21.64 -0.74 12.76
N ARG A 341 21.96 -2.05 12.76
CA ARG A 341 23.17 -2.57 12.11
C ARG A 341 23.24 -2.28 10.61
N LYS A 342 22.12 -2.37 9.88
CA LYS A 342 22.08 -2.05 8.44
C LYS A 342 22.24 -0.57 8.14
N CYS A 343 21.78 0.29 9.05
CA CYS A 343 22.00 1.73 8.99
C CYS A 343 23.42 2.12 9.42
N GLU A 344 24.20 1.18 9.98
CA GLU A 344 25.50 1.41 10.63
C GLU A 344 25.39 2.47 11.72
N ILE A 345 24.41 2.30 12.62
CA ILE A 345 24.14 3.16 13.77
C ILE A 345 24.19 2.34 15.06
#